data_AF-A0A957QCK2-F1
#
_entry.id   AF-A0A957QCK2-F1
#
_cell.length_a   1.000
_cell.length_b   1.000
_cell.length_c   1.000
_cell.angle_alpha   90.00
_cell.angle_beta   90.00
_cell.angle_gamma   90.00
#
_symmetry.space_group_name_H-M   'P 1'
#
loop_
_entity.id
_entity.type
_entity.pdbx_description
1 polymer ?
#
loop_
_entity_poly.entity_id
_entity_poly.type
_entity_poly.pdbx_seq_one_letter_code
_entity_poly.pdbx_strand_id
1 'polypeptide(L)'
;MQSDAITNPQSTPPTITHYALRMRHHAIRLLLVLFILLTTTYTILTPPFETPDEIWHFAFVQHVATGQGLPVSAPNTQALWRQQGVQAPGYYLAAAALTAWIDQSDFPEIYARANPHRAIGQPDAPGNRNYLIHYPDAEGWPWRGSILALHVARFFSVVLGAVTIYAVYRTISLLLGGSAALLGAAFVAFIPQFVFISAAASNDNAI
;
A
#
# COMPACT_ATOMS: atom_id res chain seq x y z
N MET A 1 14.39 -30.68 64.12
CA MET A 1 14.11 -29.37 63.50
C MET A 1 14.62 -29.47 62.07
N GLN A 2 13.73 -29.77 61.13
CA GLN A 2 14.03 -30.11 59.74
C GLN A 2 13.06 -29.28 58.91
N SER A 3 13.58 -28.31 58.14
CA SER A 3 12.85 -27.45 57.19
C SER A 3 13.75 -26.25 56.87
N ASP A 4 13.98 -25.77 55.66
CA ASP A 4 13.79 -26.27 54.30
C ASP A 4 14.84 -25.51 53.48
N ALA A 5 15.70 -26.22 52.76
CA ALA A 5 16.60 -25.58 51.82
C ALA A 5 15.76 -25.13 50.62
N ILE A 6 15.49 -23.83 50.55
CA ILE A 6 14.85 -23.18 49.39
C ILE A 6 15.80 -23.39 48.19
N THR A 7 15.55 -24.42 47.41
CA THR A 7 16.17 -24.62 46.10
C THR A 7 15.67 -23.52 45.18
N ASN A 8 16.46 -22.47 45.01
CA ASN A 8 16.26 -21.47 43.99
C ASN A 8 16.27 -22.17 42.61
N PRO A 9 15.17 -22.17 41.83
CA PRO A 9 15.17 -22.80 40.52
C PRO A 9 16.18 -22.08 39.64
N GLN A 10 17.28 -22.77 39.33
CA GLN A 10 18.28 -22.26 38.41
C GLN A 10 17.59 -21.95 37.08
N SER A 11 17.56 -20.66 36.73
CA SER A 11 17.14 -20.21 35.41
C SER A 11 18.08 -20.84 34.39
N THR A 12 17.61 -21.86 33.68
CA THR A 12 18.39 -22.49 32.61
C THR A 12 18.71 -21.42 31.56
N PRO A 13 19.99 -21.23 31.19
CA PRO A 13 20.35 -20.23 30.19
C PRO A 13 19.66 -20.58 28.87
N PRO A 14 19.13 -19.58 28.14
CA PRO A 14 18.44 -19.85 26.88
C PRO A 14 19.37 -20.58 25.92
N THR A 15 18.88 -21.70 25.37
CA THR A 15 19.60 -22.53 24.40
C THR A 15 19.86 -21.75 23.12
N ILE A 16 20.87 -22.14 22.33
CA ILE A 16 21.23 -21.52 21.03
C ILE A 16 19.99 -21.31 20.12
N THR A 17 19.02 -22.23 20.16
CA THR A 17 17.75 -22.16 19.45
C THR A 17 16.89 -20.94 19.81
N HIS A 18 16.86 -20.53 21.09
CA HIS A 18 16.10 -19.36 21.54
C HIS A 18 16.71 -18.06 20.99
N TYR A 19 18.04 -17.95 20.97
CA TYR A 19 18.72 -16.80 20.38
C TYR A 19 18.49 -16.69 18.88
N ALA A 20 18.58 -17.81 18.15
CA ALA A 20 18.33 -17.85 16.71
C ALA A 20 16.89 -17.42 16.36
N LEU A 21 15.89 -17.88 17.12
CA LEU A 21 14.49 -17.48 16.91
C LEU A 21 14.28 -15.99 17.19
N ARG A 22 14.83 -15.47 18.29
CA ARG A 22 14.75 -14.06 18.66
C ARG A 22 15.38 -13.15 17.60
N MET A 23 16.57 -13.50 17.11
CA MET A 23 17.23 -12.76 16.02
C MET A 23 16.38 -12.71 14.76
N ARG A 24 15.73 -13.82 14.39
CA ARG A 24 14.84 -13.87 13.22
C ARG A 24 13.61 -12.97 13.38
N HIS A 25 13.02 -12.92 14.58
CA HIS A 25 11.92 -12.01 14.86
C HIS A 25 12.34 -10.53 14.76
N HIS A 26 13.53 -10.18 15.23
CA HIS A 26 14.05 -8.83 15.06
C HIS A 26 14.36 -8.52 13.59
N ALA A 27 14.89 -9.48 12.84
CA ALA A 27 15.20 -9.32 11.42
C ALA A 27 13.94 -9.07 10.58
N ILE A 28 12.87 -9.86 10.75
CA ILE A 28 11.62 -9.63 10.00
C ILE A 28 10.96 -8.30 10.39
N ARG A 29 11.02 -7.90 11.68
CA ARG A 29 10.51 -6.59 12.11
C ARG A 29 11.30 -5.45 11.47
N LEU A 30 12.63 -5.54 11.46
CA LEU A 30 13.48 -4.56 10.80
C LEU A 30 13.17 -4.48 9.30
N LEU A 31 13.03 -5.62 8.63
CA LEU A 31 12.69 -5.67 7.21
C LEU A 31 11.35 -5.00 6.92
N LEU A 32 10.31 -5.28 7.72
CA LEU A 32 9.01 -4.63 7.57
C LEU A 32 9.08 -3.13 7.81
N VAL A 33 9.85 -2.67 8.81
CA VAL A 33 10.07 -1.24 9.05
C VAL A 33 10.76 -0.59 7.85
N LEU A 34 11.82 -1.21 7.32
CA LEU A 34 12.53 -0.69 6.14
C LEU A 34 11.62 -0.60 4.92
N PHE A 35 10.81 -1.65 4.67
CA PHE A 35 9.81 -1.63 3.60
C PHE A 35 8.80 -0.51 3.80
N ILE A 36 8.18 -0.40 4.99
CA ILE A 36 7.18 0.64 5.28
C ILE A 36 7.77 2.03 5.10
N LEU A 37 8.99 2.28 5.56
CA LEU A 37 9.66 3.58 5.39
C LEU A 37 9.93 3.90 3.92
N LEU A 38 10.41 2.91 3.16
CA LEU A 38 10.67 3.07 1.74
C LEU A 38 9.38 3.34 0.96
N THR A 39 8.36 2.50 1.14
CA THR A 39 7.06 2.63 0.46
C THR A 39 6.33 3.91 0.89
N THR A 40 6.46 4.33 2.14
CA THR A 40 5.95 5.64 2.61
C THR A 40 6.68 6.79 1.92
N THR A 41 7.99 6.67 1.70
CA THR A 41 8.71 7.69 0.93
C THR A 41 8.14 7.82 -0.48
N TYR A 42 7.87 6.71 -1.16
CA TYR A 42 7.18 6.73 -2.45
C TYR A 42 5.76 7.28 -2.36
N THR A 43 5.00 6.97 -1.30
CA THR A 43 3.63 7.46 -1.13
C THR A 43 3.54 8.97 -1.05
N ILE A 44 4.55 9.61 -0.43
CA ILE A 44 4.64 11.05 -0.23
C ILE A 44 5.22 11.76 -1.46
N LEU A 45 6.28 11.19 -2.04
CA LEU A 45 7.04 11.85 -3.11
C LEU A 45 6.45 11.67 -4.50
N THR A 46 5.69 10.59 -4.74
CA THR A 46 5.02 10.37 -6.03
C THR A 46 3.85 11.34 -6.12
N PRO A 47 3.82 12.23 -7.14
CA PRO A 47 2.72 13.17 -7.27
C PRO A 47 1.36 12.45 -7.29
N PRO A 48 0.28 13.08 -6.79
CA PRO A 48 -1.04 12.49 -6.79
C PRO A 48 -1.45 12.00 -8.18
N PHE A 49 -1.94 10.78 -8.29
CA PHE A 49 -2.53 10.23 -9.52
C PHE A 49 -1.57 10.01 -10.71
N GLU A 50 -0.25 10.05 -10.49
CA GLU A 50 0.77 9.73 -11.51
C GLU A 50 1.17 8.25 -11.55
N THR A 51 0.77 7.45 -10.56
CA THR A 51 0.93 5.99 -10.63
C THR A 51 -0.06 5.43 -11.67
N PRO A 52 0.34 4.44 -12.51
CA PRO A 52 -0.55 3.75 -13.43
C PRO A 52 -1.96 3.50 -12.85
N ASP A 53 -2.97 3.96 -13.58
CA ASP A 53 -4.40 3.78 -13.33
C ASP A 53 -4.94 4.27 -11.97
N GLU A 54 -4.10 4.86 -11.10
CA GLU A 54 -4.44 5.24 -9.73
C GLU A 54 -5.64 6.18 -9.65
N ILE A 55 -5.76 7.11 -10.60
CA ILE A 55 -6.89 8.03 -10.67
C ILE A 55 -8.22 7.31 -10.90
N TRP A 56 -8.22 6.20 -11.64
CA TRP A 56 -9.42 5.42 -11.91
C TRP A 56 -9.77 4.50 -10.75
N HIS A 57 -8.76 3.96 -10.07
CA HIS A 57 -8.97 3.23 -8.81
C HIS A 57 -9.54 4.15 -7.74
N PHE A 58 -8.98 5.35 -7.58
CA PHE A 58 -9.48 6.34 -6.63
C PHE A 58 -10.88 6.83 -6.99
N ALA A 59 -11.19 6.99 -8.28
CA ALA A 59 -12.55 7.32 -8.71
C ALA A 59 -13.58 6.25 -8.28
N PHE A 60 -13.21 4.97 -8.26
CA PHE A 60 -14.08 3.92 -7.69
C PHE A 60 -14.21 4.14 -6.18
N VAL A 61 -13.10 4.30 -5.46
CA VAL A 61 -13.11 4.56 -4.00
C VAL A 61 -14.04 5.73 -3.66
N GLN A 62 -13.89 6.85 -4.36
CA GLN A 62 -14.70 8.07 -4.17
C GLN A 62 -16.18 7.82 -4.48
N HIS A 63 -16.51 7.09 -5.55
CA HIS A 63 -17.88 6.74 -5.91
C HIS A 63 -18.58 5.98 -4.77
N VAL A 64 -17.89 4.99 -4.18
CA VAL A 64 -18.41 4.23 -3.04
C VAL A 64 -18.47 5.10 -1.78
N ALA A 65 -17.41 5.85 -1.49
CA ALA A 65 -17.28 6.67 -0.28
C ALA A 65 -18.35 7.77 -0.21
N THR A 66 -18.81 8.26 -1.37
CA THR A 66 -19.88 9.26 -1.49
C THR A 66 -21.30 8.65 -1.50
N GLY A 67 -21.42 7.34 -1.24
CA GLY A 67 -22.71 6.67 -1.09
C GLY A 67 -23.41 6.33 -2.40
N GLN A 68 -22.71 6.35 -3.54
CA GLN A 68 -23.31 6.03 -4.85
C GLN A 68 -23.47 4.52 -5.10
N GLY A 69 -23.03 3.68 -4.15
CA GLY A 69 -23.07 2.23 -4.25
C GLY A 69 -21.91 1.66 -5.05
N LEU A 70 -22.07 0.42 -5.54
CA LEU A 70 -21.07 -0.19 -6.41
C LEU A 70 -21.20 0.35 -7.84
N PRO A 71 -20.08 0.62 -8.53
CA PRO A 71 -20.07 0.93 -9.95
C PRO A 71 -20.82 -0.12 -10.78
N VAL A 72 -21.68 0.34 -11.68
CA VAL A 72 -22.37 -0.51 -12.66
C VAL A 72 -21.80 -0.19 -14.04
N SER A 73 -21.22 -1.21 -14.68
CA SER A 73 -20.66 -1.09 -16.03
C SER A 73 -21.64 -1.63 -17.07
N ALA A 74 -22.14 -0.74 -17.92
CA ALA A 74 -22.92 -1.06 -19.12
C ALA A 74 -22.17 -0.61 -20.39
N PRO A 75 -22.53 -1.10 -21.59
CA PRO A 75 -21.98 -0.57 -22.84
C PRO A 75 -22.09 0.96 -22.88
N ASN A 76 -21.00 1.64 -23.27
CA ASN A 76 -20.88 3.10 -23.36
C ASN A 76 -20.93 3.86 -22.02
N THR A 77 -20.73 3.21 -20.86
CA THR A 77 -20.64 3.93 -19.57
C THR A 77 -19.44 4.87 -19.58
N GLN A 78 -19.71 6.18 -19.42
CA GLN A 78 -18.69 7.23 -19.30
C GLN A 78 -18.60 7.67 -17.84
N ALA A 79 -17.84 6.92 -17.04
CA ALA A 79 -17.63 7.20 -15.63
C ALA A 79 -16.15 7.41 -15.32
N LEU A 80 -15.85 8.15 -14.25
CA LEU A 80 -14.48 8.49 -13.86
C LEU A 80 -13.62 7.25 -13.55
N TRP A 81 -14.24 6.17 -13.06
CA TRP A 81 -13.57 4.90 -12.74
C TRP A 81 -13.22 4.04 -13.97
N ARG A 82 -13.64 4.41 -15.18
CA ARG A 82 -13.31 3.74 -16.47
C ARG A 82 -13.40 2.21 -16.44
N GLN A 83 -12.34 1.48 -16.80
CA GLN A 83 -12.35 0.02 -16.75
C GLN A 83 -12.24 -0.54 -15.33
N GLN A 84 -11.92 0.28 -14.31
CA GLN A 84 -11.76 -0.22 -12.95
C GLN A 84 -13.10 -0.57 -12.27
N GLY A 85 -14.23 -0.07 -12.77
CA GLY A 85 -15.55 -0.38 -12.23
C GLY A 85 -16.01 -1.83 -12.43
N VAL A 86 -15.30 -2.63 -13.24
CA VAL A 86 -15.56 -4.08 -13.35
C VAL A 86 -14.67 -4.93 -12.43
N GLN A 87 -13.72 -4.31 -11.73
CA GLN A 87 -12.80 -5.02 -10.84
C GLN A 87 -13.51 -5.51 -9.57
N ALA A 88 -12.91 -6.52 -8.93
CA ALA A 88 -13.41 -7.01 -7.65
C ALA A 88 -13.45 -5.87 -6.59
N PRO A 89 -14.57 -5.70 -5.86
CA PRO A 89 -14.82 -4.48 -5.09
C PRO A 89 -14.04 -4.40 -3.76
N GLY A 90 -13.41 -5.48 -3.31
CA GLY A 90 -12.90 -5.61 -1.93
C GLY A 90 -11.95 -4.50 -1.50
N TYR A 91 -10.94 -4.20 -2.31
CA TYR A 91 -10.01 -3.09 -2.06
C TYR A 91 -10.75 -1.75 -1.96
N TYR A 92 -11.62 -1.48 -2.93
CA TYR A 92 -12.33 -0.19 -3.02
C TYR A 92 -13.30 0.03 -1.87
N LEU A 93 -14.01 -1.01 -1.43
CA LEU A 93 -14.90 -0.97 -0.27
C LEU A 93 -14.12 -0.64 1.01
N ALA A 94 -12.97 -1.27 1.22
CA ALA A 94 -12.12 -1.01 2.38
C ALA A 94 -11.54 0.41 2.36
N ALA A 95 -10.97 0.83 1.24
CA ALA A 95 -10.45 2.19 1.08
C ALA A 95 -11.55 3.26 1.20
N ALA A 96 -12.75 2.99 0.69
CA ALA A 96 -13.90 3.89 0.81
C ALA A 96 -14.33 4.04 2.27
N ALA A 97 -14.41 2.95 3.02
CA ALA A 97 -14.74 3.00 4.45
C ALA A 97 -13.71 3.83 5.25
N LEU A 98 -12.43 3.72 4.90
CA LEU A 98 -11.35 4.49 5.54
C LEU A 98 -11.36 5.99 5.19
N THR A 99 -12.01 6.38 4.09
CA THR A 99 -12.00 7.75 3.55
C THR A 99 -13.36 8.44 3.53
N ALA A 100 -14.44 7.74 3.89
CA ALA A 100 -15.82 8.26 3.86
C ALA A 100 -16.08 9.48 4.76
N TRP A 101 -15.21 9.74 5.75
CA TRP A 101 -15.29 10.91 6.62
C TRP A 101 -14.64 12.17 6.02
N ILE A 102 -13.99 12.04 4.86
CA ILE A 102 -13.29 13.13 4.17
C ILE A 102 -14.21 13.65 3.06
N ASP A 103 -14.35 14.98 2.96
CA ASP A 103 -15.02 15.61 1.83
C ASP A 103 -14.18 15.44 0.56
N GLN A 104 -14.70 14.69 -0.41
CA GLN A 104 -14.05 14.37 -1.68
C GLN A 104 -14.78 15.02 -2.87
N SER A 105 -15.52 16.11 -2.63
CA SER A 105 -16.28 16.84 -3.65
C SER A 105 -15.40 17.59 -4.65
N ASP A 106 -14.13 17.82 -4.31
CA ASP A 106 -13.10 18.42 -5.17
C ASP A 106 -12.52 17.44 -6.22
N PHE A 107 -12.78 16.13 -6.10
CA PHE A 107 -12.21 15.12 -6.99
C PHE A 107 -12.50 15.36 -8.48
N PRO A 108 -13.73 15.69 -8.93
CA PRO A 108 -14.00 15.91 -10.35
C PRO A 108 -13.18 17.06 -10.95
N GLU A 109 -12.90 18.10 -10.18
CA GLU A 109 -12.05 19.21 -10.62
C GLU A 109 -10.60 18.76 -10.78
N ILE A 110 -10.09 17.99 -9.81
CA ILE A 110 -8.74 17.41 -9.90
C ILE A 110 -8.63 16.48 -11.11
N TYR A 111 -9.63 15.62 -11.32
CA TYR A 111 -9.68 14.70 -12.47
C TYR A 111 -9.66 15.45 -13.81
N ALA A 112 -10.30 16.60 -13.89
CA ALA A 112 -10.32 17.45 -15.08
C ALA A 112 -8.95 18.08 -15.41
N ARG A 113 -7.97 18.06 -14.48
CA ARG A 113 -6.59 18.55 -14.70
C ARG A 113 -5.75 17.61 -15.57
N ALA A 114 -6.32 16.53 -16.10
CA ALA A 114 -5.63 15.63 -17.01
C ALA A 114 -4.99 16.41 -18.16
N ASN A 115 -3.67 16.27 -18.30
CA ASN A 115 -2.89 16.96 -19.32
C ASN A 115 -3.39 16.56 -20.73
N PRO A 116 -3.88 17.50 -21.55
CA PRO A 116 -4.37 17.20 -22.91
C PRO A 116 -3.30 16.60 -23.82
N HIS A 117 -2.02 16.85 -23.53
CA HIS A 117 -0.88 16.42 -24.33
C HIS A 117 -0.11 15.24 -23.72
N ARG A 118 -0.64 14.60 -22.67
CA ARG A 118 0.02 13.49 -21.96
C ARG A 118 0.46 12.37 -22.91
N ALA A 119 1.74 12.02 -22.85
CA ALA A 119 2.39 11.03 -23.70
C ALA A 119 2.32 9.62 -23.06
N ILE A 120 1.11 9.18 -22.69
CA ILE A 120 0.91 7.87 -22.05
C ILE A 120 1.32 6.75 -23.01
N GLY A 121 2.13 5.81 -22.51
CA GLY A 121 2.59 4.65 -23.27
C GLY A 121 3.65 5.00 -24.33
N GLN A 122 4.19 6.22 -24.34
CA GLN A 122 5.23 6.67 -25.27
C GLN A 122 6.53 6.94 -24.50
N PRO A 123 7.35 5.90 -24.25
CA PRO A 123 8.57 6.03 -23.45
C PRO A 123 9.60 6.99 -24.05
N ASP A 124 9.64 7.10 -25.39
CA ASP A 124 10.59 7.95 -26.12
C ASP A 124 10.11 9.41 -26.25
N ALA A 125 8.95 9.76 -25.71
CA ALA A 125 8.44 11.12 -25.79
C ALA A 125 9.37 12.11 -25.04
N PRO A 126 9.77 13.22 -25.68
CA PRO A 126 10.72 14.17 -25.09
C PRO A 126 10.10 15.01 -23.95
N GLY A 127 8.79 14.96 -23.75
CA GLY A 127 8.06 15.73 -22.75
C GLY A 127 6.64 15.20 -22.51
N ASN A 128 5.81 15.98 -21.81
CA ASN A 128 4.42 15.65 -21.47
C ASN A 128 4.24 14.29 -20.79
N ARG A 129 5.17 13.91 -19.91
CA ARG A 129 5.12 12.63 -19.18
C ARG A 129 4.02 12.59 -18.14
N ASN A 130 3.73 13.72 -17.49
CA ASN A 130 2.73 13.80 -16.44
C ASN A 130 1.32 13.56 -17.00
N TYR A 131 0.57 12.72 -16.32
CA TYR A 131 -0.84 12.51 -16.58
C TYR A 131 -1.67 13.75 -16.21
N LEU A 132 -1.38 14.40 -15.08
CA LEU A 132 -2.07 15.60 -14.61
C LEU A 132 -1.18 16.85 -14.68
N ILE A 133 -1.86 17.99 -14.75
CA ILE A 133 -1.27 19.30 -14.45
C ILE A 133 -1.31 19.49 -12.94
N HIS A 134 -0.13 19.62 -12.33
CA HIS A 134 0.05 19.67 -10.87
C HIS A 134 0.10 21.11 -10.32
N TYR A 135 -0.51 21.29 -9.15
CA TYR A 135 -0.48 22.53 -8.37
C TYR A 135 0.09 22.27 -6.97
N PRO A 136 1.40 22.47 -6.75
CA PRO A 136 2.07 22.11 -5.49
C PRO A 136 1.43 22.72 -4.23
N ASP A 137 0.89 23.93 -4.32
CA ASP A 137 0.24 24.61 -3.18
C ASP A 137 -1.07 23.94 -2.76
N ALA A 138 -1.76 23.27 -3.68
CA ALA A 138 -3.02 22.56 -3.42
C ALA A 138 -2.81 21.06 -3.11
N GLU A 139 -1.70 20.49 -3.60
CA GLU A 139 -1.40 19.06 -3.49
C GLU A 139 -0.39 18.75 -2.37
N GLY A 140 0.28 19.79 -1.84
CA GLY A 140 1.27 19.68 -0.78
C GLY A 140 0.68 19.48 0.62
N TRP A 141 1.57 19.26 1.59
CA TRP A 141 1.20 19.16 3.00
C TRP A 141 0.84 20.53 3.59
N PRO A 142 -0.22 20.66 4.42
CA PRO A 142 -1.11 19.61 4.91
C PRO A 142 -2.17 19.20 3.88
N TRP A 143 -2.27 17.90 3.59
CA TRP A 143 -3.23 17.37 2.62
C TRP A 143 -4.67 17.61 3.05
N ARG A 144 -5.53 17.91 2.08
CA ARG A 144 -6.96 18.16 2.26
C ARG A 144 -7.75 17.49 1.15
N GLY A 145 -9.06 17.40 1.35
CA GLY A 145 -10.00 16.92 0.34
C GLY A 145 -9.63 15.56 -0.24
N SER A 146 -9.77 15.42 -1.55
CA SER A 146 -9.44 14.18 -2.27
C SER A 146 -7.96 13.79 -2.20
N ILE A 147 -7.05 14.75 -2.06
CA ILE A 147 -5.61 14.45 -1.90
C ILE A 147 -5.35 13.78 -0.55
N LEU A 148 -6.00 14.23 0.53
CA LEU A 148 -5.93 13.56 1.83
C LEU A 148 -6.50 12.13 1.73
N ALA A 149 -7.65 11.97 1.10
CA ALA A 149 -8.26 10.66 0.90
C ALA A 149 -7.36 9.72 0.07
N LEU A 150 -6.70 10.24 -0.96
CA LEU A 150 -5.71 9.48 -1.75
C LEU A 150 -4.56 8.99 -0.87
N HIS A 151 -3.95 9.86 -0.06
CA HIS A 151 -2.87 9.45 0.83
C HIS A 151 -3.33 8.40 1.85
N VAL A 152 -4.54 8.52 2.42
CA VAL A 152 -5.12 7.50 3.30
C VAL A 152 -5.23 6.15 2.57
N ALA A 153 -5.74 6.14 1.32
CA ALA A 153 -5.82 4.93 0.51
C ALA A 153 -4.42 4.35 0.18
N ARG A 154 -3.43 5.19 -0.14
CA ARG A 154 -2.06 4.75 -0.37
C ARG A 154 -1.41 4.17 0.90
N PHE A 155 -1.63 4.76 2.07
CA PHE A 155 -1.16 4.20 3.34
C PHE A 155 -1.83 2.86 3.66
N PHE A 156 -3.11 2.69 3.27
CA PHE A 156 -3.76 1.38 3.34
C PHE A 156 -3.05 0.35 2.45
N SER A 157 -2.67 0.70 1.21
CA SER A 157 -1.86 -0.16 0.35
C SER A 157 -0.49 -0.53 0.96
N VAL A 158 0.17 0.40 1.66
CA VAL A 158 1.44 0.14 2.37
C VAL A 158 1.25 -0.97 3.42
N VAL A 159 0.13 -0.93 4.16
CA VAL A 159 -0.21 -1.96 5.15
C VAL A 159 -0.43 -3.31 4.46
N LEU A 160 -1.16 -3.34 3.35
CA LEU A 160 -1.36 -4.58 2.59
C LEU A 160 -0.04 -5.15 2.06
N GLY A 161 0.85 -4.32 1.52
CA GLY A 161 2.19 -4.75 1.09
C GLY A 161 3.02 -5.34 2.24
N ALA A 162 2.95 -4.75 3.43
CA ALA A 162 3.61 -5.28 4.62
C ALA A 162 3.02 -6.64 5.07
N VAL A 163 1.70 -6.80 4.98
CA VAL A 163 1.02 -8.09 5.21
C VAL A 163 1.50 -9.14 4.20
N THR A 164 1.64 -8.79 2.92
CA THR A 164 2.15 -9.68 1.88
C THR A 164 3.59 -10.14 2.16
N ILE A 165 4.49 -9.22 2.53
CA ILE A 165 5.87 -9.59 2.92
C ILE A 165 5.88 -10.54 4.11
N TYR A 166 5.04 -10.27 5.12
CA TYR A 166 4.93 -11.15 6.28
C TYR A 166 4.35 -12.51 5.90
N ALA A 167 3.35 -12.57 5.02
CA ALA A 167 2.80 -13.81 4.50
C ALA A 167 3.86 -14.63 3.74
N VAL A 168 4.66 -13.99 2.88
CA VAL A 168 5.80 -14.62 2.18
C VAL A 168 6.79 -15.21 3.20
N TYR A 169 7.19 -14.43 4.21
CA TYR A 169 8.06 -14.92 5.28
C TYR A 169 7.47 -16.16 5.98
N ARG A 170 6.18 -16.14 6.30
CA ARG A 170 5.50 -17.26 6.99
C ARG A 170 5.41 -18.49 6.10
N THR A 171 5.02 -18.33 4.83
CA THR A 171 4.94 -19.42 3.86
C THR A 171 6.29 -20.10 3.66
N ILE A 172 7.35 -19.33 3.41
CA ILE A 172 8.69 -19.89 3.22
C ILE A 172 9.21 -20.48 4.53
N SER A 173 8.90 -19.90 5.69
CA SER A 173 9.28 -20.47 6.99
C SER A 173 8.68 -21.85 7.22
N LEU A 174 7.47 -22.10 6.71
CA LEU A 174 6.80 -23.40 6.82
C LEU A 174 7.40 -24.44 5.85
N LEU A 175 7.82 -24.02 4.66
CA LEU A 175 8.27 -24.93 3.60
C LEU A 175 9.78 -25.21 3.63
N LEU A 176 10.58 -24.16 3.80
CA LEU A 176 12.04 -24.19 3.63
C LEU A 176 12.79 -23.74 4.90
N GLY A 177 12.04 -23.35 5.93
CA GLY A 177 12.54 -22.95 7.22
C GLY A 177 13.03 -21.50 7.31
N GLY A 178 13.35 -21.14 8.55
CA GLY A 178 14.61 -20.48 8.83
C GLY A 178 14.98 -19.20 8.07
N SER A 179 16.18 -19.34 7.54
CA SER A 179 16.97 -18.36 6.83
C SER A 179 16.44 -18.13 5.41
N ALA A 180 15.92 -19.18 4.76
CA ALA A 180 15.29 -19.07 3.44
C ALA A 180 14.10 -18.10 3.47
N ALA A 181 13.34 -18.10 4.56
CA ALA A 181 12.21 -17.19 4.74
C ALA A 181 12.60 -15.72 4.78
N LEU A 182 13.66 -15.37 5.50
CA LEU A 182 14.15 -14.00 5.54
C LEU A 182 14.68 -13.56 4.18
N LEU A 183 15.40 -14.44 3.48
CA LEU A 183 15.90 -14.15 2.14
C LEU A 183 14.77 -13.91 1.13
N GLY A 184 13.76 -14.79 1.11
CA GLY A 184 12.63 -14.65 0.20
C GLY A 184 11.76 -13.42 0.50
N ALA A 185 11.50 -13.13 1.78
CA ALA A 185 10.79 -11.92 2.17
C ALA A 185 11.60 -10.66 1.83
N ALA A 186 12.92 -10.67 2.05
CA ALA A 186 13.80 -9.56 1.69
C ALA A 186 13.82 -9.34 0.18
N PHE A 187 13.90 -10.41 -0.61
CA PHE A 187 13.82 -10.33 -2.06
C PHE A 187 12.57 -9.58 -2.50
N VAL A 188 11.38 -10.00 -2.05
CA VAL A 188 10.09 -9.35 -2.37
C VAL A 188 10.06 -7.89 -1.90
N ALA A 189 10.48 -7.62 -0.66
CA ALA A 189 10.47 -6.28 -0.07
C ALA A 189 11.35 -5.27 -0.81
N PHE A 190 12.30 -5.72 -1.63
CA PHE A 190 13.21 -4.88 -2.41
C PHE A 190 13.02 -5.02 -3.92
N ILE A 191 11.95 -5.68 -4.41
CA ILE A 191 11.56 -5.59 -5.82
C ILE A 191 11.04 -4.16 -6.07
N PRO A 192 11.67 -3.36 -6.97
CA PRO A 192 11.27 -1.97 -7.17
C PRO A 192 9.80 -1.82 -7.58
N GLN A 193 9.30 -2.73 -8.43
CA GLN A 193 7.90 -2.74 -8.85
C GLN A 193 6.94 -3.02 -7.68
N PHE A 194 7.29 -3.94 -6.78
CA PHE A 194 6.45 -4.25 -5.62
C PHE A 194 6.34 -3.04 -4.68
N VAL A 195 7.47 -2.41 -4.37
CA VAL A 195 7.52 -1.18 -3.57
C VAL A 195 6.68 -0.07 -4.21
N PHE A 196 6.84 0.16 -5.52
CA PHE A 196 6.14 1.23 -6.21
C PHE A 196 4.62 1.02 -6.26
N ILE A 197 4.16 -0.20 -6.56
CA ILE A 197 2.72 -0.51 -6.58
C ILE A 197 2.11 -0.49 -5.17
N SER A 198 2.85 -0.93 -4.14
CA SER A 198 2.40 -0.82 -2.73
C SER A 198 2.33 0.61 -2.21
N ALA A 199 2.93 1.58 -2.90
CA ALA A 199 2.81 2.99 -2.57
C ALA A 199 1.59 3.67 -3.22
N ALA A 200 0.87 2.95 -4.09
CA ALA A 200 -0.22 3.49 -4.89
C ALA A 200 -1.60 3.03 -4.41
N ALA A 201 -2.63 3.84 -4.68
CA ALA A 201 -4.01 3.43 -4.44
C ALA A 201 -4.49 2.52 -5.59
N SER A 202 -4.23 1.21 -5.47
CA SER A 202 -4.59 0.19 -6.47
C SER A 202 -5.08 -1.10 -5.81
N ASN A 203 -5.99 -1.80 -6.48
CA ASN A 203 -6.47 -3.13 -6.07
C ASN A 203 -5.44 -4.24 -6.24
N ASP A 204 -4.33 -4.00 -6.94
CA ASP A 204 -3.21 -4.95 -7.07
C ASP A 204 -2.62 -5.34 -5.71
N ASN A 205 -2.75 -4.48 -4.70
CA ASN A 205 -2.28 -4.74 -3.35
C ASN A 205 -3.18 -5.68 -2.54
N ALA A 206 -4.37 -6.01 -3.04
CA ALA A 206 -5.39 -6.80 -2.34
C ALA A 206 -5.68 -8.16 -3.00
N ILE A 207 -4.88 -8.57 -3.99
CA ILE A 207 -4.96 -9.85 -4.71
C ILE A 207 -3.72 -10.70 -4.44
#